data_AF-A0A9N9V2K0-F1
#
_entry.id   AF-A0A9N9V2K0-F1
#
_cell.length_a   1.000
_cell.length_b   1.000
_cell.length_c   1.000
_cell.angle_alpha   90.00
_cell.angle_beta   90.00
_cell.angle_gamma   90.00
#
_symmetry.space_group_name_H-M   'P 1'
#
loop_
_entity.id
_entity.type
_entity.pdbx_description
1 polymer ?
#
loop_
_entity_poly.entity_id
_entity_poly.type
_entity_poly.pdbx_seq_one_letter_code
_entity_poly.pdbx_strand_id
1 'polypeptide(L)'
;MPTTKIDVGPKLDIFLATSPPHRYVATDTIFGEVQRIQHLVSADAKVTIKLRGRAKTKITSKVNVSYVNVNVWNCDRDDIIEIEQTIYSGPVHIPEDSQEAQGWPFSIDIPQVYTSAAGLTALLPNSFNVFHKDDEGKVEAFIEYALFAELTATVSGSLKKFEATLPIHIRQLTPILTTLDTSDLLDKAHVVKSRQLMPGSGDAERSSSKKLKSLFKSSPTPAFAFDIQVTLPDIIQLEGPNPLPLKVRVIPDWSKTSQEIVNVPQKITLTWVSANIVSLTVATHNRMIKHVEQRSNFKIWEMVRALGKTNIEIPWSKEPEDIDVGELVNLRFGADRVVPSVKRPNGLPMTVPCEFPLFPDHETNNIKHANFLEWEIIGRIGGEKFTTKGVRPVSVVCLGEKDAYQPRPITRERRH
;
A
#
# COMPACT_ATOMS: atom_id res chain seq x y z
N MET A 1 0.41 15.96 15.54
CA MET A 1 1.33 17.06 15.23
C MET A 1 0.89 17.65 13.90
N PRO A 2 1.02 18.96 13.67
CA PRO A 2 0.83 19.46 12.32
C PRO A 2 1.95 18.92 11.42
N THR A 3 1.58 18.46 10.23
CA THR A 3 2.52 18.28 9.12
C THR A 3 3.19 19.61 8.81
N THR A 4 4.38 19.58 8.22
CA THR A 4 5.03 20.81 7.75
C THR A 4 4.08 21.55 6.80
N LYS A 5 3.80 22.82 7.13
CA LYS A 5 2.89 23.66 6.35
C LYS A 5 3.70 24.37 5.26
N ILE A 6 3.03 24.63 4.14
CA ILE A 6 3.53 25.58 3.15
C ILE A 6 3.57 26.95 3.81
N ASP A 7 4.73 27.59 3.78
CA ASP A 7 4.93 28.97 4.20
C ASP A 7 5.75 29.65 3.12
N VAL A 8 5.06 30.32 2.19
CA VAL A 8 5.64 30.98 1.03
C VAL A 8 4.96 32.33 0.85
N GLY A 9 5.67 33.30 0.28
CA GLY A 9 5.07 34.59 -0.01
C GLY A 9 6.06 35.64 -0.53
N PRO A 10 5.65 36.91 -0.63
CA PRO A 10 6.45 37.94 -1.27
C PRO A 10 7.77 38.25 -0.54
N LYS A 11 7.89 37.84 0.74
CA LYS A 11 9.11 38.00 1.55
C LYS A 11 10.19 36.99 1.17
N LEU A 12 9.79 35.77 0.83
CA LEU A 12 10.64 34.69 0.35
C LEU A 12 9.74 33.56 -0.14
N ASP A 13 10.08 32.97 -1.27
CA ASP A 13 9.34 31.88 -1.91
C ASP A 13 10.32 30.83 -2.46
N ILE A 14 9.82 29.61 -2.71
CA ILE A 14 10.56 28.50 -3.30
C ILE A 14 9.78 28.05 -4.53
N PHE A 15 10.32 28.31 -5.71
CA PHE A 15 9.77 27.85 -6.98
C PHE A 15 10.51 26.59 -7.43
N LEU A 16 9.76 25.55 -7.75
CA LEU A 16 10.31 24.31 -8.30
C LEU A 16 10.11 24.29 -9.81
N ALA A 17 11.14 23.84 -10.55
CA ALA A 17 11.08 23.74 -12.01
C ALA A 17 10.07 22.69 -12.50
N THR A 18 9.80 21.67 -11.68
CA THR A 18 8.75 20.69 -11.93
C THR A 18 7.38 21.28 -11.62
N SER A 19 6.48 21.30 -12.62
CA SER A 19 5.08 21.62 -12.40
C SER A 19 4.44 20.60 -11.44
N PRO A 20 3.46 21.01 -10.60
CA PRO A 20 2.83 20.14 -9.62
C PRO A 20 2.35 18.82 -10.24
N PRO A 21 2.49 17.71 -9.49
CA PRO A 21 2.78 17.66 -8.05
C PRO A 21 4.28 17.59 -7.71
N HIS A 22 4.73 18.27 -6.63
CA HIS A 22 6.10 18.27 -6.06
C HIS A 22 6.50 16.88 -5.55
N ARG A 23 6.67 15.94 -6.48
CA ARG A 23 6.93 14.53 -6.25
C ARG A 23 8.27 14.19 -6.85
N TYR A 24 9.10 13.62 -6.00
CA TYR A 24 10.42 13.21 -6.36
C TYR A 24 10.61 11.75 -6.02
N VAL A 25 11.60 11.17 -6.68
CA VAL A 25 12.10 9.85 -6.38
C VAL A 25 13.42 10.02 -5.67
N ALA A 26 13.75 9.06 -4.80
CA ALA A 26 15.15 8.86 -4.41
C ALA A 26 16.05 8.83 -5.67
N THR A 27 17.21 9.50 -5.65
CA THR A 27 18.10 9.77 -6.80
C THR A 27 17.69 10.89 -7.76
N ASP A 28 16.51 11.50 -7.60
CA ASP A 28 16.18 12.70 -8.37
C ASP A 28 17.00 13.91 -7.90
N THR A 29 17.21 14.84 -8.83
CA THR A 29 17.73 16.17 -8.54
C THR A 29 16.57 17.16 -8.51
N ILE A 30 16.42 17.87 -7.40
CA ILE A 30 15.46 18.96 -7.22
C ILE A 30 16.06 20.22 -7.84
N PHE A 31 15.46 20.70 -8.92
CA PHE A 31 15.79 22.01 -9.51
C PHE A 31 14.75 23.05 -9.11
N GLY A 32 15.21 24.23 -8.74
CA GLY A 32 14.33 25.32 -8.39
C GLY A 32 15.06 26.64 -8.20
N GLU A 33 14.32 27.61 -7.67
CA GLU A 33 14.79 28.95 -7.39
C GLU A 33 14.19 29.43 -6.07
N VAL A 34 15.02 30.04 -5.23
CA VAL A 34 14.53 30.82 -4.10
C VAL A 34 14.28 32.23 -4.63
N GLN A 35 13.07 32.76 -4.44
CA GLN A 35 12.68 34.05 -4.98
C GLN A 35 12.24 35.02 -3.88
N ARG A 36 12.47 36.31 -4.12
CA ARG A 36 11.93 37.39 -3.30
C ARG A 36 11.45 38.53 -4.18
N ILE A 37 10.27 39.07 -3.84
CA ILE A 37 9.65 40.20 -4.53
C ILE A 37 9.71 41.46 -3.67
N GLN A 38 9.57 41.33 -2.34
CA GLN A 38 9.52 42.48 -1.46
C GLN A 38 10.87 43.22 -1.42
N HIS A 39 10.80 44.56 -1.44
CA HIS A 39 11.92 45.47 -1.27
C HIS A 39 12.96 44.98 -0.25
N LEU A 40 14.23 45.05 -0.63
CA LEU A 40 15.36 44.76 0.23
C LEU A 40 16.62 45.41 -0.34
N VAL A 41 17.33 46.16 0.49
CA VAL A 41 18.67 46.65 0.17
C VAL A 41 19.61 46.19 1.27
N SER A 42 20.65 45.44 0.91
CA SER A 42 21.67 44.99 1.84
C SER A 42 23.00 44.81 1.11
N ALA A 43 24.09 45.30 1.71
CA ALA A 43 25.44 45.10 1.18
C ALA A 43 25.96 43.67 1.44
N ASP A 44 25.40 42.99 2.44
CA ASP A 44 25.77 41.65 2.84
C ASP A 44 24.52 40.85 3.17
N ALA A 45 24.18 39.95 2.26
CA ALA A 45 23.11 38.99 2.40
C ALA A 45 23.60 37.58 2.04
N LYS A 46 22.95 36.60 2.66
CA LYS A 46 23.21 35.19 2.44
C LYS A 46 21.88 34.48 2.22
N VAL A 47 21.81 33.65 1.18
CA VAL A 47 20.66 32.81 0.89
C VAL A 47 21.08 31.36 1.01
N THR A 48 20.32 30.60 1.80
CA THR A 48 20.51 29.17 1.99
C THR A 48 19.24 28.41 1.64
N ILE A 49 19.41 27.21 1.09
CA ILE A 49 18.33 26.24 0.86
C ILE A 49 18.69 24.94 1.57
N LYS A 50 17.70 24.31 2.17
CA LYS A 50 17.86 23.08 2.94
C LYS A 50 16.77 22.08 2.61
N LEU A 51 17.14 20.87 2.16
CA LEU A 51 16.25 19.72 2.11
C LEU A 51 16.35 18.98 3.45
N ARG A 52 15.20 18.76 4.10
CA ARG A 52 15.15 18.00 5.35
C ARG A 52 14.03 16.97 5.33
N GLY A 53 14.41 15.72 5.59
CA GLY A 53 13.51 14.58 5.77
C GLY A 53 13.42 14.19 7.24
N ARG A 54 12.22 13.96 7.77
CA ARG A 54 12.02 13.65 9.20
C ARG A 54 10.99 12.55 9.40
N ALA A 55 11.26 11.67 10.36
CA ALA A 55 10.26 10.78 10.93
C ALA A 55 9.71 11.35 12.25
N LYS A 56 8.39 11.41 12.39
CA LYS A 56 7.71 11.98 13.55
C LYS A 56 6.61 11.05 14.04
N THR A 57 6.61 10.75 15.34
CA THR A 57 5.51 10.07 16.01
C THR A 57 4.90 10.93 17.10
N LYS A 58 3.58 10.81 17.27
CA LYS A 58 2.83 11.39 18.38
C LYS A 58 1.87 10.33 18.90
N ILE A 59 2.02 9.99 20.17
CA ILE A 59 1.14 9.04 20.85
C ILE A 59 0.41 9.81 21.95
N THR A 60 -0.91 9.72 21.92
CA THR A 60 -1.78 10.20 22.99
C THR A 60 -2.49 8.99 23.58
N SER A 61 -2.37 8.79 24.89
CA SER A 61 -3.12 7.75 25.61
C SER A 61 -4.18 8.41 26.48
N LYS A 62 -5.38 7.83 26.54
CA LYS A 62 -6.32 8.13 27.61
C LYS A 62 -6.02 7.19 28.78
N VAL A 63 -5.87 7.74 29.99
CA VAL A 63 -5.77 6.93 31.21
C VAL A 63 -7.04 7.15 32.01
N ASN A 64 -7.78 6.07 32.31
CA ASN A 64 -9.00 6.11 33.10
C ASN A 64 -8.69 6.27 34.59
N VAL A 65 -8.54 7.50 35.06
CA VAL A 65 -8.67 7.83 36.50
C VAL A 65 -9.39 9.16 36.63
N SER A 66 -10.74 9.12 36.59
CA SER A 66 -11.72 10.14 37.07
C SER A 66 -11.54 11.64 36.73
N TYR A 67 -10.49 11.99 36.00
CA TYR A 67 -10.11 13.28 35.45
C TYR A 67 -9.35 12.92 34.16
N VAL A 68 -9.80 13.42 33.00
CA VAL A 68 -9.21 13.06 31.71
C VAL A 68 -7.82 13.69 31.59
N ASN A 69 -6.80 12.99 32.09
CA ASN A 69 -5.40 13.34 31.84
C ASN A 69 -5.02 12.86 30.44
N VAL A 70 -4.96 13.79 29.49
CA VAL A 70 -4.46 13.53 28.14
C VAL A 70 -2.94 13.66 28.16
N ASN A 71 -2.23 12.54 28.27
CA ASN A 71 -0.78 12.58 28.09
C ASN A 71 -0.46 12.69 26.60
N VAL A 72 0.08 13.83 26.19
CA VAL A 72 0.55 14.07 24.83
C VAL A 72 2.05 13.90 24.80
N TRP A 73 2.51 12.89 24.06
CA TRP A 73 3.92 12.66 23.90
C TRP A 73 4.34 12.96 22.46
N ASN A 74 5.30 13.87 22.33
CA ASN A 74 5.82 14.32 21.06
C ASN A 74 7.22 13.72 20.88
N CYS A 75 7.45 12.96 19.81
CA CYS A 75 8.80 12.52 19.49
C CYS A 75 9.62 13.63 18.86
N ASP A 76 10.85 13.72 19.36
CA ASP A 76 11.98 14.38 18.73
C ASP A 76 12.25 13.85 17.32
N ARG A 77 12.87 14.71 16.54
CA ARG A 77 13.07 14.63 15.10
C ARG A 77 14.19 13.64 14.81
N ASP A 78 13.87 12.45 14.32
CA ASP A 78 14.87 11.68 13.58
C ASP A 78 15.03 12.36 12.23
N ASP A 79 16.10 13.13 12.11
CA ASP A 79 16.51 13.69 10.83
C ASP A 79 17.03 12.54 9.97
N ILE A 80 16.22 12.14 9.00
CA ILE A 80 16.52 11.07 8.04
C ILE A 80 17.59 11.60 7.09
N ILE A 81 17.40 12.82 6.59
CA ILE A 81 18.34 13.55 5.77
C ILE A 81 18.29 15.03 6.12
N GLU A 82 19.45 15.67 6.04
CA GLU A 82 19.59 17.12 6.06
C GLU A 82 20.68 17.50 5.06
N ILE A 83 20.29 18.20 3.99
CA ILE A 83 21.21 18.68 2.95
C ILE A 83 21.04 20.20 2.90
N GLU A 84 22.10 20.94 3.19
CA GLU A 84 22.09 22.39 3.22
C GLU A 84 23.09 22.94 2.20
N GLN A 85 22.69 23.98 1.48
CA GLN A 85 23.53 24.69 0.51
C GLN A 85 23.40 26.20 0.73
N THR A 86 24.53 26.91 0.66
CA THR A 86 24.52 28.37 0.48
C THR A 86 24.49 28.66 -1.01
N ILE A 87 23.38 29.21 -1.51
CA ILE A 87 23.14 29.44 -2.94
C ILE A 87 23.46 30.87 -3.37
N TYR A 88 23.61 31.77 -2.39
CA TYR A 88 24.05 33.13 -2.63
C TYR A 88 24.76 33.72 -1.41
N SER A 89 25.79 34.52 -1.65
CA SER A 89 26.42 35.39 -0.65
C SER A 89 26.92 36.65 -1.33
N GLY A 90 26.45 37.81 -0.88
CA GLY A 90 26.80 39.09 -1.48
C GLY A 90 25.71 40.16 -1.32
N PRO A 91 25.84 41.29 -2.03
CA PRO A 91 24.87 42.38 -1.96
C PRO A 91 23.54 42.01 -2.61
N VAL A 92 22.42 42.49 -2.07
CA VAL A 92 21.07 42.32 -2.64
C VAL A 92 20.41 43.68 -2.74
N HIS A 93 19.85 43.98 -3.91
CA HIS A 93 19.09 45.19 -4.17
C HIS A 93 17.82 44.86 -4.94
N ILE A 94 16.69 44.85 -4.24
CA ILE A 94 15.34 44.64 -4.77
C ILE A 94 14.59 45.97 -4.65
N PRO A 95 14.27 46.66 -5.76
CA PRO A 95 13.58 47.96 -5.74
C PRO A 95 12.18 47.88 -5.11
N GLU A 96 11.67 49.00 -4.59
CA GLU A 96 10.35 49.05 -3.93
C GLU A 96 9.17 48.86 -4.90
N ASP A 97 9.34 49.30 -6.15
CA ASP A 97 8.32 49.22 -7.20
C ASP A 97 8.53 48.06 -8.19
N SER A 98 9.49 47.15 -7.92
CA SER A 98 9.76 46.02 -8.81
C SER A 98 8.64 44.99 -8.75
N GLN A 99 8.08 44.64 -9.92
CA GLN A 99 7.28 43.43 -10.08
C GLN A 99 8.15 42.20 -10.41
N GLU A 100 9.43 42.42 -10.73
CA GLU A 100 10.37 41.35 -11.01
C GLU A 100 10.91 40.77 -9.70
N ALA A 101 10.79 39.45 -9.57
CA ALA A 101 11.38 38.71 -8.46
C ALA A 101 12.90 38.63 -8.65
N GLN A 102 13.66 38.95 -7.60
CA GLN A 102 15.05 38.51 -7.52
C GLN A 102 15.04 37.03 -7.16
N GLY A 103 15.71 36.22 -7.97
CA GLY A 103 15.79 34.79 -7.76
C GLY A 103 17.22 34.27 -7.68
N TRP A 104 17.38 33.15 -6.95
CA TRP A 104 18.63 32.45 -6.74
C TRP A 104 18.42 30.96 -7.04
N PRO A 105 18.98 30.43 -8.14
CA PRO A 105 18.76 29.05 -8.54
C PRO A 105 19.44 28.07 -7.58
N PHE A 106 18.88 26.88 -7.45
CA PHE A 106 19.44 25.79 -6.67
C PHE A 106 19.24 24.43 -7.32
N SER A 107 20.07 23.47 -6.90
CA SER A 107 20.04 22.07 -7.32
C SER A 107 20.38 21.17 -6.13
N ILE A 108 19.45 20.33 -5.69
CA ILE A 108 19.66 19.41 -4.55
C ILE A 108 19.45 17.97 -5.01
N ASP A 109 20.49 17.13 -4.88
CA ASP A 109 20.39 15.70 -5.14
C ASP A 109 19.74 14.97 -3.98
N ILE A 110 18.71 14.17 -4.26
CA ILE A 110 18.06 13.31 -3.28
C ILE A 110 18.83 12.00 -3.20
N PRO A 111 19.35 11.62 -2.03
CA PRO A 111 20.13 10.40 -1.91
C PRO A 111 19.22 9.17 -2.01
N GLN A 112 19.77 8.06 -2.51
CA GLN A 112 19.05 6.78 -2.51
C GLN A 112 18.93 6.17 -1.11
N VAL A 113 20.00 6.34 -0.34
CA VAL A 113 20.18 5.76 0.98
C VAL A 113 20.46 6.87 1.99
N TYR A 114 20.13 6.61 3.25
CA TYR A 114 20.52 7.45 4.36
C TYR A 114 21.22 6.61 5.42
N THR A 115 21.98 7.27 6.28
CA THR A 115 22.59 6.62 7.45
C THR A 115 21.74 6.98 8.65
N SER A 116 21.13 5.98 9.30
CA SER A 116 20.35 6.20 10.51
C SER A 116 21.24 6.70 11.65
N ALA A 117 20.63 7.24 12.70
CA ALA A 117 21.36 7.62 13.92
C ALA A 117 22.13 6.44 14.56
N ALA A 118 21.72 5.19 14.27
CA ALA A 118 22.41 3.97 14.69
C ALA A 118 23.58 3.57 13.76
N GLY A 119 23.91 4.37 12.76
CA GLY A 119 24.99 4.12 11.81
C GLY A 119 24.66 3.08 10.73
N LEU A 120 23.40 2.68 10.60
CA LEU A 120 22.96 1.70 9.60
C LEU A 120 22.55 2.41 8.31
N THR A 121 23.08 1.94 7.18
CA THR A 121 22.65 2.39 5.86
C THR A 121 21.32 1.74 5.50
N ALA A 122 20.31 2.55 5.16
CA ALA A 122 18.99 2.09 4.74
C ALA A 122 18.51 2.90 3.53
N LEU A 123 17.56 2.35 2.76
CA LEU A 123 16.90 3.10 1.69
C LEU A 123 16.15 4.30 2.25
N LEU A 124 16.17 5.42 1.55
CA LEU A 124 15.41 6.61 1.93
C LEU A 124 13.90 6.25 1.99
N PRO A 125 13.22 6.39 3.13
CA PRO A 125 11.84 5.93 3.27
C PRO A 125 10.89 6.82 2.46
N ASN A 126 9.80 6.23 2.00
CA ASN A 126 8.74 6.98 1.33
C ASN A 126 8.12 8.01 2.25
N SER A 127 7.59 9.09 1.67
CA SER A 127 6.62 9.93 2.35
C SER A 127 5.47 9.07 2.87
N PHE A 128 5.21 9.18 4.16
CA PHE A 128 4.30 8.31 4.89
C PHE A 128 3.47 9.12 5.87
N ASN A 129 2.21 8.74 6.03
CA ASN A 129 1.37 9.30 7.07
C ASN A 129 0.32 8.29 7.54
N VAL A 130 0.28 8.06 8.84
CA VAL A 130 -0.78 7.30 9.50
C VAL A 130 -1.37 8.13 10.62
N PHE A 131 -2.70 8.15 10.65
CA PHE A 131 -3.48 8.74 11.71
C PHE A 131 -4.48 7.70 12.18
N HIS A 132 -4.44 7.37 13.46
CA HIS A 132 -5.39 6.46 14.07
C HIS A 132 -5.89 7.04 15.39
N LYS A 133 -7.17 6.83 15.68
CA LYS A 133 -7.80 7.24 16.93
C LYS A 133 -8.80 6.16 17.34
N ASP A 134 -8.69 5.73 18.58
CA ASP A 134 -9.56 4.75 19.20
C ASP A 134 -9.98 5.22 20.61
N ASP A 135 -10.56 4.30 21.37
CA ASP A 135 -10.97 4.56 22.74
C ASP A 135 -9.76 4.72 23.67
N GLU A 136 -8.68 3.98 23.40
CA GLU A 136 -7.44 4.00 24.18
C GLU A 136 -6.60 5.26 23.95
N GLY A 137 -6.79 5.96 22.83
CA GLY A 137 -5.93 7.06 22.47
C GLY A 137 -5.93 7.47 21.00
N LYS A 138 -4.78 8.01 20.59
CA LYS A 138 -4.51 8.51 19.25
C LYS A 138 -3.05 8.27 18.91
N VAL A 139 -2.80 7.84 17.69
CA VAL A 139 -1.47 7.70 17.11
C VAL A 139 -1.40 8.53 15.85
N GLU A 140 -0.35 9.32 15.72
CA GLU A 140 0.01 9.98 14.47
C GLU A 140 1.46 9.65 14.16
N ALA A 141 1.75 9.16 12.96
CA ALA A 141 3.09 8.81 12.50
C ALA A 141 3.29 9.39 11.10
N PHE A 142 4.41 10.07 10.87
CA PHE A 142 4.71 10.75 9.62
C PHE A 142 6.16 10.55 9.21
N ILE A 143 6.38 10.39 7.91
CA ILE A 143 7.67 10.61 7.26
C ILE A 143 7.45 11.70 6.23
N GLU A 144 8.07 12.86 6.44
CA GLU A 144 7.86 14.04 5.61
C GLU A 144 9.19 14.63 5.15
N TYR A 145 9.16 15.25 3.97
CA TYR A 145 10.28 15.95 3.36
C TYR A 145 9.86 17.37 3.06
N ALA A 146 10.72 18.34 3.34
CA ALA A 146 10.46 19.74 3.03
C ALA A 146 11.75 20.49 2.69
N LEU A 147 11.59 21.46 1.81
CA LEU A 147 12.59 22.47 1.51
C LEU A 147 12.40 23.66 2.44
N PHE A 148 13.50 24.18 2.98
CA PHE A 148 13.55 25.35 3.83
C PHE A 148 14.51 26.34 3.19
N ALA A 149 14.00 27.49 2.77
CA ALA A 149 14.82 28.60 2.29
C ALA A 149 14.95 29.64 3.40
N GLU A 150 16.14 30.22 3.51
CA GLU A 150 16.44 31.26 4.48
C GLU A 150 17.28 32.35 3.79
N LEU A 151 16.86 33.60 3.97
CA LEU A 151 17.59 34.80 3.57
C LEU A 151 17.93 35.59 4.83
N THR A 152 19.23 35.71 5.11
CA THR A 152 19.75 36.60 6.16
C THR A 152 20.36 37.82 5.51
N ALA A 153 19.97 39.02 5.96
CA ALA A 153 20.48 40.28 5.39
C ALA A 153 20.57 41.37 6.46
N THR A 154 21.58 42.24 6.37
CA THR A 154 21.66 43.42 7.24
C THR A 154 20.82 44.55 6.66
N VAL A 155 19.80 44.99 7.40
CA VAL A 155 18.88 46.06 7.00
C VAL A 155 18.89 47.13 8.08
N SER A 156 19.30 48.36 7.73
CA SER A 156 19.40 49.49 8.67
C SER A 156 20.23 49.16 9.92
N GLY A 157 21.35 48.45 9.73
CA GLY A 157 22.26 48.05 10.82
C GLY A 157 21.81 46.84 11.65
N SER A 158 20.65 46.24 11.35
CA SER A 158 20.15 45.05 12.05
C SER A 158 20.12 43.83 11.14
N LEU A 159 20.56 42.68 11.65
CA LEU A 159 20.42 41.41 10.95
C LEU A 159 18.94 41.00 10.93
N LYS A 160 18.38 40.82 9.73
CA LYS A 160 17.02 40.33 9.52
C LYS A 160 17.06 38.95 8.88
N LYS A 161 16.06 38.14 9.23
CA LYS A 161 15.87 36.77 8.73
C LYS A 161 14.52 36.68 8.03
N PHE A 162 14.50 36.07 6.86
CA PHE A 162 13.29 35.73 6.10
C PHE A 162 13.34 34.24 5.78
N GLU A 163 12.21 33.56 5.87
CA GLU A 163 12.12 32.11 5.73
C GLU A 163 10.99 31.74 4.77
N ALA A 164 11.16 30.61 4.07
CA ALA A 164 10.10 29.96 3.30
C ALA A 164 10.22 28.44 3.48
N THR A 165 9.07 27.76 3.46
CA THR A 165 8.98 26.31 3.64
C THR A 165 8.06 25.70 2.59
N LEU A 166 8.56 24.68 1.89
CA LEU A 166 7.82 23.96 0.85
C LEU A 166 7.90 22.43 1.08
N PRO A 167 6.81 21.77 1.52
CA PRO A 167 6.74 20.32 1.61
C PRO A 167 6.81 19.65 0.23
N ILE A 168 7.54 18.54 0.15
CA ILE A 168 7.66 17.71 -1.04
C ILE A 168 7.36 16.26 -0.70
N HIS A 169 7.02 15.45 -1.70
CA HIS A 169 6.80 14.02 -1.53
C HIS A 169 7.94 13.25 -2.16
N ILE A 170 8.53 12.32 -1.42
CA ILE A 170 9.59 11.44 -1.93
C ILE A 170 9.08 10.01 -1.95
N ARG A 171 9.35 9.30 -3.04
CA ARG A 171 9.09 7.86 -3.16
C ARG A 171 10.34 7.08 -3.61
N GLN A 172 10.36 5.80 -3.31
CA GLN A 172 11.27 4.82 -3.86
C GLN A 172 10.56 4.16 -5.03
N LEU A 173 11.21 4.15 -6.19
CA LEU A 173 10.72 3.46 -7.36
C LEU A 173 11.34 2.07 -7.42
N THR A 174 10.52 1.09 -7.82
CA THR A 174 11.00 -0.24 -8.20
C THR A 174 10.78 -0.43 -9.70
N PRO A 175 11.73 -1.04 -10.43
CA PRO A 175 11.52 -1.41 -11.83
C PRO A 175 10.23 -2.19 -12.04
N ILE A 176 9.63 -2.09 -13.23
CA ILE A 176 8.43 -2.88 -13.56
C ILE A 176 8.75 -4.37 -13.38
N LEU A 177 7.96 -5.04 -12.54
CA LEU A 177 8.10 -6.48 -12.33
C LEU A 177 7.49 -7.20 -13.53
N THR A 178 8.34 -7.71 -14.42
CA THR A 178 7.92 -8.51 -15.59
C THR A 178 7.42 -9.89 -15.19
N THR A 179 7.97 -10.44 -14.12
CA THR A 179 7.53 -11.68 -13.47
C THR A 179 7.22 -11.38 -12.00
N LEU A 180 6.08 -11.88 -11.53
CA LEU A 180 5.72 -11.76 -10.12
C LEU A 180 6.26 -13.00 -9.39
N ASP A 181 7.13 -12.77 -8.42
CA ASP A 181 7.57 -13.84 -7.52
C ASP A 181 6.37 -14.33 -6.71
N THR A 182 6.23 -15.64 -6.65
CA THR A 182 5.11 -16.29 -5.96
C THR A 182 5.59 -17.43 -5.09
N SER A 183 4.86 -17.64 -4.01
CA SER A 183 5.09 -18.72 -3.07
C SER A 183 3.85 -19.58 -2.90
N ASP A 184 4.07 -20.89 -2.89
CA ASP A 184 3.03 -21.88 -2.65
C ASP A 184 2.81 -22.11 -1.15
N LEU A 185 1.56 -22.07 -0.73
CA LEU A 185 1.11 -22.48 0.60
C LEU A 185 0.30 -23.75 0.48
N LEU A 186 0.69 -24.78 1.23
CA LEU A 186 0.01 -26.08 1.22
C LEU A 186 -0.75 -26.28 2.53
N ASP A 187 -2.07 -26.32 2.43
CA ASP A 187 -2.97 -26.66 3.52
C ASP A 187 -3.40 -28.12 3.40
N LYS A 188 -3.03 -28.92 4.39
CA LYS A 188 -3.03 -30.39 4.28
C LYS A 188 -4.22 -31.04 4.98
N ALA A 189 -4.50 -32.28 4.57
CA ALA A 189 -5.36 -33.22 5.28
C ALA A 189 -6.85 -32.81 5.32
N HIS A 190 -7.36 -32.23 4.23
CA HIS A 190 -8.80 -32.06 4.05
C HIS A 190 -9.45 -33.39 3.72
N VAL A 191 -10.64 -33.64 4.27
CA VAL A 191 -11.46 -34.81 3.94
C VAL A 191 -12.93 -34.40 3.87
N VAL A 192 -13.58 -34.68 2.75
CA VAL A 192 -15.04 -34.55 2.60
C VAL A 192 -15.67 -35.91 2.46
N LYS A 193 -16.84 -36.13 3.08
CA LYS A 193 -17.59 -37.38 2.99
C LYS A 193 -18.98 -37.09 2.44
N SER A 194 -19.27 -37.53 1.23
CA SER A 194 -20.58 -37.29 0.62
C SER A 194 -20.93 -38.32 -0.43
N ARG A 195 -22.21 -38.67 -0.50
CA ARG A 195 -22.73 -39.54 -1.57
C ARG A 195 -22.65 -38.87 -2.94
N GLN A 196 -22.59 -37.54 -3.00
CA GLN A 196 -22.46 -36.80 -4.26
C GLN A 196 -21.07 -36.89 -4.89
N LEU A 197 -20.08 -37.48 -4.20
CA LEU A 197 -18.77 -37.79 -4.76
C LEU A 197 -18.81 -38.95 -5.77
N MET A 198 -19.91 -39.73 -5.77
CA MET A 198 -20.09 -40.83 -6.71
C MET A 198 -20.47 -40.31 -8.11
N PRO A 199 -19.97 -40.94 -9.20
CA PRO A 199 -20.38 -40.61 -10.56
C PRO A 199 -21.90 -40.71 -10.76
N GLY A 200 -22.51 -39.70 -11.38
CA GLY A 200 -23.95 -39.70 -11.74
C GLY A 200 -24.90 -39.19 -10.65
N SER A 201 -24.38 -38.52 -9.61
CA SER A 201 -25.14 -37.95 -8.49
C SER A 201 -25.56 -36.49 -8.67
N GLY A 202 -25.05 -35.80 -9.71
CA GLY A 202 -25.34 -34.40 -10.02
C GLY A 202 -26.17 -34.24 -11.30
N ASP A 203 -26.92 -33.14 -11.41
CA ASP A 203 -27.96 -32.86 -12.41
C ASP A 203 -27.58 -33.19 -13.88
N ALA A 204 -28.42 -34.05 -14.51
CA ALA A 204 -28.38 -34.62 -15.87
C ALA A 204 -27.28 -35.70 -16.13
N GLU A 205 -27.53 -36.90 -16.66
CA GLU A 205 -28.57 -37.35 -17.57
C GLU A 205 -28.85 -38.86 -17.39
N ARG A 206 -30.12 -39.24 -17.47
CA ARG A 206 -30.61 -40.61 -17.36
C ARG A 206 -30.33 -41.38 -18.65
N SER A 207 -29.26 -42.17 -18.72
CA SER A 207 -29.09 -43.10 -19.86
C SER A 207 -28.45 -44.45 -19.55
N SER A 208 -27.59 -44.57 -18.53
CA SER A 208 -26.94 -45.87 -18.19
C SER A 208 -27.14 -46.30 -16.72
N SER A 209 -28.11 -45.70 -16.02
CA SER A 209 -28.33 -45.87 -14.57
C SER A 209 -29.14 -47.12 -14.17
N LYS A 210 -29.24 -48.13 -15.03
CA LYS A 210 -29.92 -49.41 -14.71
C LYS A 210 -28.98 -50.52 -14.21
N LYS A 211 -27.65 -50.42 -14.41
CA LYS A 211 -26.69 -51.43 -13.89
C LYS A 211 -25.97 -51.05 -12.60
N LEU A 212 -25.97 -49.77 -12.20
CA LEU A 212 -25.25 -49.35 -10.98
C LEU A 212 -26.12 -49.35 -9.71
N LYS A 213 -27.45 -49.34 -9.84
CA LYS A 213 -28.39 -49.28 -8.70
C LYS A 213 -28.47 -50.56 -7.87
N SER A 214 -27.96 -51.70 -8.37
CA SER A 214 -28.03 -52.98 -7.64
C SER A 214 -26.86 -53.21 -6.68
N LEU A 215 -25.86 -52.32 -6.62
CA LEU A 215 -24.65 -52.52 -5.80
C LEU A 215 -24.64 -51.71 -4.48
N PHE A 216 -25.59 -50.83 -4.22
CA PHE A 216 -25.48 -49.85 -3.10
C PHE A 216 -26.61 -49.93 -2.07
N LYS A 217 -26.90 -51.12 -1.54
CA LYS A 217 -27.84 -51.27 -0.41
C LYS A 217 -27.21 -51.14 0.99
N SER A 218 -25.90 -50.92 1.13
CA SER A 218 -25.28 -50.72 2.46
C SER A 218 -23.91 -50.03 2.46
N SER A 219 -23.51 -49.33 1.39
CA SER A 219 -22.13 -48.82 1.28
C SER A 219 -21.88 -47.63 2.22
N PRO A 220 -20.73 -47.58 2.93
CA PRO A 220 -20.29 -46.40 3.66
C PRO A 220 -20.21 -45.19 2.72
N THR A 221 -20.53 -44.00 3.25
CA THR A 221 -20.42 -42.74 2.51
C THR A 221 -18.96 -42.56 2.06
N PRO A 222 -18.70 -42.40 0.75
CA PRO A 222 -17.34 -42.31 0.25
C PRO A 222 -16.67 -41.04 0.79
N ALA A 223 -15.36 -41.14 1.02
CA ALA A 223 -14.52 -40.08 1.54
C ALA A 223 -13.49 -39.67 0.49
N PHE A 224 -13.42 -38.38 0.18
CA PHE A 224 -12.41 -37.80 -0.69
C PHE A 224 -11.42 -37.00 0.15
N ALA A 225 -10.15 -37.39 0.13
CA ALA A 225 -9.08 -36.73 0.86
C ALA A 225 -8.24 -35.90 -0.11
N PHE A 226 -7.83 -34.70 0.30
CA PHE A 226 -7.08 -33.77 -0.55
C PHE A 226 -6.31 -32.74 0.28
N ASP A 227 -5.34 -32.11 -0.38
CA ASP A 227 -4.66 -30.92 0.09
C ASP A 227 -5.08 -29.73 -0.80
N ILE A 228 -4.97 -28.51 -0.27
CA ILE A 228 -5.23 -27.27 -1.01
C ILE A 228 -3.91 -26.52 -1.13
N GLN A 229 -3.49 -26.24 -2.36
CA GLN A 229 -2.36 -25.39 -2.65
C GLN A 229 -2.87 -24.00 -3.06
N VAL A 230 -2.36 -22.97 -2.40
CA VAL A 230 -2.64 -21.56 -2.71
C VAL A 230 -1.35 -20.87 -3.07
N THR A 231 -1.26 -20.33 -4.28
CA THR A 231 -0.10 -19.57 -4.75
C THR A 231 -0.41 -18.08 -4.69
N LEU A 232 0.45 -17.33 -4.00
CA LEU A 232 0.26 -15.91 -3.68
C LEU A 232 1.50 -15.10 -4.07
N PRO A 233 1.36 -13.79 -4.34
CA PRO A 233 2.50 -12.94 -4.63
C PRO A 233 3.34 -12.70 -3.37
N ASP A 234 4.65 -12.68 -3.56
CA ASP A 234 5.61 -12.24 -2.54
C ASP A 234 5.79 -10.73 -2.55
N ILE A 235 5.61 -10.11 -3.72
CA ILE A 235 5.75 -8.68 -3.94
C ILE A 235 4.49 -8.15 -4.63
N ILE A 236 3.96 -7.05 -4.11
CA ILE A 236 2.86 -6.29 -4.71
C ILE A 236 3.41 -4.96 -5.21
N GLN A 237 3.48 -4.81 -6.53
CA GLN A 237 3.80 -3.53 -7.16
C GLN A 237 2.52 -2.71 -7.35
N LEU A 238 2.39 -1.63 -6.58
CA LEU A 238 1.36 -0.62 -6.78
C LEU A 238 1.51 -0.03 -8.17
N GLU A 239 0.39 0.08 -8.89
CA GLU A 239 0.25 0.56 -10.26
C GLU A 239 0.85 -0.37 -11.32
N GLY A 240 1.27 -1.57 -10.91
CA GLY A 240 1.83 -2.58 -11.81
C GLY A 240 0.88 -2.98 -12.96
N PRO A 241 1.42 -3.26 -14.15
CA PRO A 241 0.63 -3.66 -15.32
C PRO A 241 0.16 -5.12 -15.25
N ASN A 242 0.64 -5.91 -14.30
CA ASN A 242 0.32 -7.32 -14.18
C ASN A 242 -0.75 -7.55 -13.10
N PRO A 243 -1.80 -8.34 -13.38
CA PRO A 243 -2.71 -8.78 -12.33
C PRO A 243 -1.97 -9.58 -11.27
N LEU A 244 -2.38 -9.43 -10.02
CA LEU A 244 -1.81 -10.18 -8.93
C LEU A 244 -2.30 -11.62 -8.94
N PRO A 245 -1.40 -12.61 -8.85
CA PRO A 245 -1.78 -14.01 -8.87
C PRO A 245 -2.52 -14.37 -7.58
N LEU A 246 -3.65 -15.04 -7.71
CA LEU A 246 -4.32 -15.71 -6.58
C LEU A 246 -4.75 -17.08 -7.09
N LYS A 247 -3.80 -18.01 -7.11
CA LYS A 247 -4.00 -19.31 -7.72
C LYS A 247 -4.42 -20.32 -6.67
N VAL A 248 -5.40 -21.13 -7.02
CA VAL A 248 -5.93 -22.17 -6.14
C VAL A 248 -5.92 -23.49 -6.88
N ARG A 249 -5.36 -24.51 -6.23
CA ARG A 249 -5.29 -25.88 -6.73
C ARG A 249 -5.69 -26.84 -5.63
N VAL A 250 -6.41 -27.90 -6.00
CA VAL A 250 -6.74 -29.02 -5.11
C VAL A 250 -5.94 -30.23 -5.54
N ILE A 251 -5.21 -30.82 -4.60
CA ILE A 251 -4.30 -31.96 -4.83
C ILE A 251 -4.91 -33.18 -4.14
N PRO A 252 -5.44 -34.16 -4.89
CA PRO A 252 -6.05 -35.34 -4.29
C PRO A 252 -5.02 -36.20 -3.52
N ASP A 253 -5.41 -36.71 -2.34
CA ASP A 253 -4.69 -37.75 -1.61
C ASP A 253 -5.38 -39.10 -1.86
N TRP A 254 -4.92 -39.78 -2.92
CA TRP A 254 -5.48 -41.07 -3.32
C TRP A 254 -5.24 -42.19 -2.30
N SER A 255 -4.24 -42.05 -1.44
CA SER A 255 -3.94 -43.06 -0.41
C SER A 255 -4.97 -43.08 0.72
N LYS A 256 -5.64 -41.94 0.94
CA LYS A 256 -6.68 -41.77 1.98
C LYS A 256 -8.10 -41.64 1.42
N THR A 257 -8.24 -41.63 0.09
CA THR A 257 -9.52 -41.56 -0.60
C THR A 257 -10.17 -42.94 -0.70
N SER A 258 -11.49 -43.00 -0.54
CA SER A 258 -12.29 -44.22 -0.69
C SER A 258 -12.05 -44.87 -2.06
N GLN A 259 -11.84 -46.19 -2.08
CA GLN A 259 -11.45 -46.95 -3.28
C GLN A 259 -12.41 -46.77 -4.46
N GLU A 260 -13.70 -46.56 -4.18
CA GLU A 260 -14.76 -46.42 -5.19
C GLU A 260 -14.67 -45.10 -5.98
N ILE A 261 -13.93 -44.11 -5.48
CA ILE A 261 -13.78 -42.79 -6.10
C ILE A 261 -12.31 -42.41 -6.36
N VAL A 262 -11.38 -43.36 -6.23
CA VAL A 262 -9.98 -43.15 -6.60
C VAL A 262 -9.90 -42.84 -8.10
N ASN A 263 -9.16 -41.80 -8.47
CA ASN A 263 -9.02 -41.28 -9.84
C ASN A 263 -10.34 -40.87 -10.51
N VAL A 264 -11.43 -40.69 -9.75
CA VAL A 264 -12.68 -40.16 -10.28
C VAL A 264 -12.63 -38.63 -10.21
N PRO A 265 -12.79 -37.93 -11.35
CA PRO A 265 -12.88 -36.47 -11.38
C PRO A 265 -13.96 -35.94 -10.44
N GLN A 266 -13.57 -35.04 -9.54
CA GLN A 266 -14.49 -34.38 -8.63
C GLN A 266 -14.79 -32.98 -9.15
N LYS A 267 -16.07 -32.58 -9.11
CA LYS A 267 -16.45 -31.19 -9.35
C LYS A 267 -16.07 -30.35 -8.13
N ILE A 268 -15.16 -29.40 -8.34
CA ILE A 268 -14.68 -28.49 -7.30
C ILE A 268 -15.11 -27.09 -7.64
N THR A 269 -15.81 -26.44 -6.70
CA THR A 269 -16.30 -25.08 -6.92
C THR A 269 -15.87 -24.16 -5.78
N LEU A 270 -15.29 -23.01 -6.09
CA LEU A 270 -15.13 -21.92 -5.14
C LEU A 270 -16.47 -21.17 -5.04
N THR A 271 -16.84 -20.85 -3.80
CA THR A 271 -18.10 -20.16 -3.44
C THR A 271 -17.86 -18.85 -2.69
N TRP A 272 -16.63 -18.62 -2.23
CA TRP A 272 -16.16 -17.36 -1.69
C TRP A 272 -14.64 -17.28 -1.79
N VAL A 273 -14.12 -16.10 -2.13
CA VAL A 273 -12.69 -15.78 -2.12
C VAL A 273 -12.54 -14.35 -1.62
N SER A 274 -11.72 -14.18 -0.59
CA SER A 274 -11.39 -12.89 -0.01
C SER A 274 -9.89 -12.78 0.20
N ALA A 275 -9.37 -11.57 -0.03
CA ALA A 275 -8.02 -11.22 0.36
C ALA A 275 -7.97 -9.76 0.80
N ASN A 276 -7.09 -9.49 1.76
CA ASN A 276 -6.86 -8.20 2.38
C ASN A 276 -5.36 -7.90 2.42
N ILE A 277 -4.97 -6.65 2.19
CA ILE A 277 -3.71 -6.15 2.74
C ILE A 277 -3.97 -5.67 4.15
N VAL A 278 -3.22 -6.22 5.09
CA VAL A 278 -3.17 -5.78 6.48
C VAL A 278 -1.85 -5.03 6.66
N SER A 279 -1.94 -3.70 6.77
CA SER A 279 -0.79 -2.84 7.04
C SER A 279 -0.67 -2.65 8.55
N LEU A 280 0.45 -3.09 9.11
CA LEU A 280 0.77 -2.94 10.52
C LEU A 280 1.82 -1.84 10.68
N THR A 281 1.44 -0.75 11.34
CA THR A 281 2.34 0.33 11.74
C THR A 281 2.61 0.23 13.24
N VAL A 282 3.87 0.07 13.61
CA VAL A 282 4.33 0.18 14.99
C VAL A 282 4.96 1.55 15.17
N ALA A 283 4.32 2.39 15.98
CA ALA A 283 4.84 3.70 16.36
C ALA A 283 5.42 3.61 17.78
N THR A 284 6.67 4.05 17.94
CA THR A 284 7.39 4.00 19.21
C THR A 284 7.74 5.42 19.68
N HIS A 285 7.58 5.68 20.98
CA HIS A 285 8.04 6.91 21.61
C HIS A 285 8.24 6.73 23.12
N ASN A 286 9.42 7.09 23.66
CA ASN A 286 9.74 7.03 25.09
C ASN A 286 9.32 5.70 25.77
N ARG A 287 9.66 4.57 25.14
CA ARG A 287 9.31 3.18 25.55
C ARG A 287 7.83 2.80 25.41
N MET A 288 6.94 3.72 25.02
CA MET A 288 5.60 3.35 24.62
C MET A 288 5.60 2.84 23.18
N ILE A 289 4.81 1.81 22.95
CA ILE A 289 4.62 1.19 21.65
C ILE A 289 3.12 1.19 21.39
N LYS A 290 2.71 1.68 20.23
CA LYS A 290 1.33 1.54 19.74
C LYS A 290 1.34 0.88 18.38
N HIS A 291 0.43 -0.07 18.23
CA HIS A 291 0.18 -0.80 16.99
C HIS A 291 -1.04 -0.18 16.32
N VAL A 292 -0.90 0.18 15.06
CA VAL A 292 -1.99 0.61 14.20
C VAL A 292 -2.12 -0.41 13.10
N GLU A 293 -3.27 -1.06 13.03
CA GLU A 293 -3.59 -2.02 11.99
C GLU A 293 -4.64 -1.40 11.06
N GLN A 294 -4.34 -1.39 9.76
CA GLN A 294 -5.25 -0.95 8.72
C GLN A 294 -5.48 -2.11 7.76
N ARG A 295 -6.75 -2.42 7.51
CA ARG A 295 -7.13 -3.48 6.56
C ARG A 295 -7.72 -2.86 5.30
N SER A 296 -7.26 -3.34 4.16
CA SER A 296 -7.76 -2.96 2.84
C SER A 296 -8.23 -4.21 2.11
N ASN A 297 -9.55 -4.38 2.00
CA ASN A 297 -10.17 -5.55 1.37
C ASN A 297 -10.24 -5.40 -0.16
N PHE A 298 -9.91 -6.46 -0.90
CA PHE A 298 -9.86 -6.40 -2.36
C PHE A 298 -11.22 -6.54 -3.05
N LYS A 299 -12.26 -6.88 -2.29
CA LYS A 299 -13.63 -7.13 -2.78
C LYS A 299 -13.65 -8.10 -3.97
N ILE A 300 -12.73 -9.08 -3.99
CA ILE A 300 -12.58 -10.06 -5.09
C ILE A 300 -13.92 -10.68 -5.46
N TRP A 301 -14.68 -11.16 -4.48
CA TRP A 301 -15.96 -11.79 -4.77
C TRP A 301 -17.03 -10.85 -5.33
N GLU A 302 -16.98 -9.56 -5.02
CA GLU A 302 -17.83 -8.56 -5.67
C GLU A 302 -17.48 -8.44 -7.15
N MET A 303 -16.18 -8.50 -7.49
CA MET A 303 -15.72 -8.53 -8.88
C MET A 303 -16.14 -9.80 -9.61
N VAL A 304 -16.04 -10.96 -8.95
CA VAL A 304 -16.53 -12.24 -9.50
C VAL A 304 -18.03 -12.15 -9.80
N ARG A 305 -18.83 -11.59 -8.87
CA ARG A 305 -20.27 -11.37 -9.10
C ARG A 305 -20.55 -10.38 -10.22
N ALA A 306 -19.73 -9.35 -10.39
CA ALA A 306 -19.85 -8.40 -11.49
C ALA A 306 -19.63 -9.05 -12.87
N LEU A 307 -18.85 -10.14 -12.93
CA LEU A 307 -18.71 -11.00 -14.12
C LEU A 307 -19.90 -11.95 -14.33
N GLY A 308 -20.95 -11.86 -13.52
CA GLY A 308 -22.13 -12.74 -13.59
C GLY A 308 -21.90 -14.15 -13.04
N LYS A 309 -20.78 -14.38 -12.33
CA LYS A 309 -20.45 -15.69 -11.75
C LYS A 309 -20.97 -15.80 -10.32
N THR A 310 -21.59 -16.95 -9.99
CA THR A 310 -22.02 -17.30 -8.63
C THR A 310 -21.09 -18.32 -7.96
N ASN A 311 -20.27 -19.00 -8.77
CA ASN A 311 -19.20 -19.90 -8.36
C ASN A 311 -18.08 -19.87 -9.40
N ILE A 312 -16.91 -20.34 -9.00
CA ILE A 312 -15.75 -20.54 -9.90
C ILE A 312 -15.42 -22.02 -9.86
N GLU A 313 -15.45 -22.70 -11.00
CA GLU A 313 -15.06 -24.11 -11.09
C GLU A 313 -13.54 -24.20 -11.20
N ILE A 314 -12.91 -25.05 -10.38
CA ILE A 314 -11.49 -25.38 -10.52
C ILE A 314 -11.40 -26.45 -11.60
N PRO A 315 -10.65 -26.23 -12.70
CA PRO A 315 -10.49 -27.24 -13.74
C PRO A 315 -9.97 -28.55 -13.16
N TRP A 316 -10.62 -29.66 -13.49
CA TRP A 316 -10.12 -30.98 -13.16
C TRP A 316 -9.49 -31.61 -14.40
N SER A 317 -8.19 -31.88 -14.34
CA SER A 317 -7.46 -32.60 -15.38
C SER A 317 -6.76 -33.83 -14.77
N LYS A 318 -6.15 -34.68 -15.61
CA LYS A 318 -5.28 -35.78 -15.12
C LYS A 318 -4.09 -35.24 -14.31
N GLU A 319 -3.69 -34.01 -14.61
CA GLU A 319 -2.73 -33.22 -13.85
C GLU A 319 -3.47 -32.09 -13.12
N PRO A 320 -3.20 -31.85 -11.82
CA PRO A 320 -3.88 -30.77 -11.09
C PRO A 320 -3.61 -29.40 -11.73
N GLU A 321 -4.64 -28.78 -12.31
CA GLU A 321 -4.58 -27.41 -12.82
C GLU A 321 -4.94 -26.41 -11.72
N ASP A 322 -4.37 -25.21 -11.80
CA ASP A 322 -4.70 -24.08 -10.96
C ASP A 322 -5.73 -23.16 -11.63
N ILE A 323 -6.61 -22.56 -10.83
CA ILE A 323 -7.41 -21.41 -11.26
C ILE A 323 -6.80 -20.14 -10.68
N ASP A 324 -6.46 -19.18 -11.54
CA ASP A 324 -6.02 -17.86 -11.09
C ASP A 324 -7.24 -16.91 -10.95
N VAL A 325 -7.69 -16.73 -9.72
CA VAL A 325 -8.80 -15.83 -9.40
C VAL A 325 -8.40 -14.38 -9.60
N GLY A 326 -7.12 -14.06 -9.40
CA GLY A 326 -6.57 -12.73 -9.59
C GLY A 326 -6.54 -12.33 -11.05
N GLU A 327 -6.12 -13.22 -11.93
CA GLU A 327 -6.22 -13.04 -13.38
C GLU A 327 -7.67 -12.93 -13.85
N LEU A 328 -8.55 -13.80 -13.34
CA LEU A 328 -9.98 -13.83 -13.70
C LEU A 328 -10.67 -12.47 -13.50
N VAL A 329 -10.32 -11.74 -12.44
CA VAL A 329 -10.89 -10.42 -12.12
C VAL A 329 -9.97 -9.26 -12.50
N ASN A 330 -8.82 -9.55 -13.13
CA ASN A 330 -7.74 -8.61 -13.40
C ASN A 330 -7.37 -7.76 -12.16
N LEU A 331 -7.04 -8.43 -11.05
CA LEU A 331 -6.78 -7.83 -9.74
C LEU A 331 -5.51 -6.97 -9.77
N ARG A 332 -5.65 -5.64 -9.65
CA ARG A 332 -4.52 -4.67 -9.65
C ARG A 332 -4.68 -3.61 -8.56
N PHE A 333 -3.55 -3.10 -8.08
CA PHE A 333 -3.51 -1.97 -7.15
C PHE A 333 -3.07 -0.68 -7.83
N GLY A 334 -3.65 0.44 -7.43
CA GLY A 334 -3.07 1.77 -7.53
C GLY A 334 -2.69 2.28 -6.14
N ALA A 335 -1.84 3.31 -6.04
CA ALA A 335 -1.41 3.85 -4.74
C ALA A 335 -2.57 4.35 -3.85
N ASP A 336 -3.71 4.72 -4.45
CA ASP A 336 -4.88 5.27 -3.76
C ASP A 336 -6.17 4.45 -3.91
N ARG A 337 -6.15 3.38 -4.71
CA ARG A 337 -7.36 2.59 -5.00
C ARG A 337 -7.01 1.21 -5.54
N VAL A 338 -7.90 0.24 -5.33
CA VAL A 338 -7.89 -0.95 -6.16
C VAL A 338 -8.40 -0.51 -7.54
N VAL A 339 -7.73 -0.93 -8.61
CA VAL A 339 -8.16 -0.62 -9.99
C VAL A 339 -8.68 -1.91 -10.63
N PRO A 340 -9.98 -2.25 -10.46
CA PRO A 340 -10.59 -3.29 -11.26
C PRO A 340 -10.65 -2.85 -12.73
N SER A 341 -10.38 -3.76 -13.66
CA SER A 341 -10.77 -3.57 -15.06
C SER A 341 -12.15 -4.14 -15.38
N VAL A 342 -12.85 -4.69 -14.38
CA VAL A 342 -14.17 -5.28 -14.57
C VAL A 342 -15.20 -4.19 -14.77
N LYS A 343 -15.90 -4.24 -15.91
CA LYS A 343 -17.10 -3.44 -16.15
C LYS A 343 -18.29 -4.13 -15.51
N ARG A 344 -19.14 -3.35 -14.84
CA ARG A 344 -20.46 -3.79 -14.39
C ARG A 344 -21.31 -4.22 -15.60
N PRO A 345 -22.41 -4.96 -15.41
CA PRO A 345 -23.32 -5.33 -16.50
C PRO A 345 -23.85 -4.15 -17.33
N ASN A 346 -23.86 -2.93 -16.76
CA ASN A 346 -24.23 -1.69 -17.43
C ASN A 346 -23.05 -1.00 -18.18
N GLY A 347 -21.91 -1.67 -18.33
CA GLY A 347 -20.74 -1.17 -19.06
C GLY A 347 -19.84 -0.18 -18.31
N LEU A 348 -20.23 0.26 -17.10
CA LEU A 348 -19.43 1.20 -16.31
C LEU A 348 -18.27 0.47 -15.59
N PRO A 349 -17.07 1.08 -15.52
CA PRO A 349 -15.97 0.52 -14.76
C PRO A 349 -16.34 0.44 -13.28
N MET A 350 -16.00 -0.68 -12.65
CA MET A 350 -16.08 -0.79 -11.21
C MET A 350 -14.81 -0.19 -10.60
N THR A 351 -14.97 0.78 -9.70
CA THR A 351 -13.87 1.26 -8.86
C THR A 351 -14.17 0.89 -7.44
N VAL A 352 -13.26 0.14 -6.81
CA VAL A 352 -13.34 -0.19 -5.40
C VAL A 352 -12.35 0.73 -4.68
N PRO A 353 -12.82 1.75 -3.95
CA PRO A 353 -11.91 2.61 -3.21
C PRO A 353 -11.17 1.77 -2.18
N CYS A 354 -9.87 1.99 -2.05
CA CYS A 354 -9.12 1.45 -0.92
C CYS A 354 -9.56 2.21 0.33
N GLU A 355 -9.89 1.51 1.42
CA GLU A 355 -10.34 2.16 2.66
C GLU A 355 -9.22 3.03 3.25
N PHE A 356 -7.97 2.66 2.99
CA PHE A 356 -6.77 3.37 3.42
C PHE A 356 -5.72 3.41 2.30
N PRO A 357 -4.90 4.46 2.20
CA PRO A 357 -3.74 4.46 1.31
C PRO A 357 -2.78 3.32 1.68
N LEU A 358 -2.25 2.63 0.68
CA LEU A 358 -1.25 1.58 0.86
C LEU A 358 0.14 2.21 0.77
N PHE A 359 0.97 1.94 1.77
CA PHE A 359 2.35 2.41 1.81
C PHE A 359 3.32 1.23 1.72
N PRO A 360 4.46 1.38 1.02
CA PRO A 360 5.53 0.40 1.07
C PRO A 360 6.09 0.19 2.47
N ASP A 361 6.67 -0.98 2.67
CA ASP A 361 7.37 -1.34 3.90
C ASP A 361 8.51 -0.36 4.18
N HIS A 362 8.67 0.05 5.43
CA HIS A 362 9.78 0.90 5.86
C HIS A 362 10.02 0.79 7.36
N GLU A 363 11.24 1.15 7.77
CA GLU A 363 11.64 1.17 9.17
C GLU A 363 12.52 2.39 9.43
N THR A 364 12.11 3.21 10.39
CA THR A 364 12.87 4.30 11.00
C THR A 364 13.06 3.98 12.49
N ASN A 365 13.78 4.82 13.24
CA ASN A 365 13.99 4.55 14.67
C ASN A 365 12.68 4.56 15.49
N ASN A 366 11.64 5.24 15.01
CA ASN A 366 10.38 5.42 15.72
C ASN A 366 9.14 4.90 14.98
N ILE A 367 9.27 4.46 13.73
CA ILE A 367 8.17 3.94 12.91
C ILE A 367 8.62 2.66 12.21
N LYS A 368 7.87 1.57 12.38
CA LYS A 368 8.00 0.36 11.57
C LYS A 368 6.68 0.09 10.86
N HIS A 369 6.69 0.01 9.54
CA HIS A 369 5.52 -0.28 8.74
C HIS A 369 5.77 -1.53 7.91
N ALA A 370 4.88 -2.50 8.00
CA ALA A 370 4.96 -3.76 7.27
C ALA A 370 3.59 -4.18 6.76
N ASN A 371 3.57 -4.85 5.61
CA ASN A 371 2.35 -5.33 4.97
C ASN A 371 2.25 -6.85 5.04
N PHE A 372 1.00 -7.32 5.19
CA PHE A 372 0.66 -8.73 5.21
C PHE A 372 -0.51 -8.99 4.27
N LEU A 373 -0.46 -10.11 3.56
CA LEU A 373 -1.56 -10.61 2.75
C LEU A 373 -2.35 -11.63 3.57
N GLU A 374 -3.55 -11.24 4.00
CA GLU A 374 -4.54 -12.12 4.62
C GLU A 374 -5.51 -12.62 3.56
N TRP A 375 -5.84 -13.91 3.58
CA TRP A 375 -6.70 -14.52 2.58
C TRP A 375 -7.60 -15.60 3.19
N GLU A 376 -8.76 -15.80 2.55
CA GLU A 376 -9.71 -16.85 2.88
C GLU A 376 -10.39 -17.35 1.60
N ILE A 377 -10.43 -18.67 1.42
CA ILE A 377 -11.08 -19.34 0.31
C ILE A 377 -12.07 -20.36 0.87
N ILE A 378 -13.29 -20.33 0.35
CA ILE A 378 -14.34 -21.29 0.66
C ILE A 378 -14.80 -21.95 -0.63
N GLY A 379 -14.77 -23.27 -0.65
CA GLY A 379 -15.29 -24.04 -1.78
C GLY A 379 -16.15 -25.20 -1.36
N ARG A 380 -16.57 -25.97 -2.37
CA ARG A 380 -17.35 -27.19 -2.22
C ARG A 380 -16.85 -28.31 -3.12
N ILE A 381 -16.86 -29.53 -2.58
CA ILE A 381 -16.58 -30.78 -3.28
C ILE A 381 -17.63 -31.80 -2.86
N GLY A 382 -18.34 -32.41 -3.81
CA GLY A 382 -19.44 -33.33 -3.51
C GLY A 382 -20.54 -32.69 -2.63
N GLY A 383 -20.79 -31.39 -2.81
CA GLY A 383 -21.75 -30.63 -2.00
C GLY A 383 -21.26 -30.18 -0.63
N GLU A 384 -20.16 -30.76 -0.12
CA GLU A 384 -19.59 -30.45 1.19
C GLU A 384 -18.67 -29.24 1.14
N LYS A 385 -18.74 -28.39 2.17
CA LYS A 385 -17.93 -27.17 2.29
C LYS A 385 -16.51 -27.49 2.76
N PHE A 386 -15.51 -26.88 2.13
CA PHE A 386 -14.16 -26.76 2.68
C PHE A 386 -13.79 -25.28 2.87
N THR A 387 -12.83 -25.01 3.74
CA THR A 387 -12.34 -23.65 4.00
C THR A 387 -10.85 -23.70 4.27
N THR A 388 -10.12 -22.80 3.64
CA THR A 388 -8.70 -22.59 3.89
C THR A 388 -8.45 -21.09 4.00
N LYS A 389 -7.54 -20.71 4.89
CA LYS A 389 -7.23 -19.31 5.18
C LYS A 389 -5.80 -19.19 5.69
N GLY A 390 -5.23 -18.01 5.54
CA GLY A 390 -3.88 -17.74 6.01
C GLY A 390 -3.54 -16.27 6.03
N VAL A 391 -2.41 -15.97 6.64
CA VAL A 391 -1.78 -14.65 6.64
C VAL A 391 -0.30 -14.87 6.35
N ARG A 392 0.26 -14.05 5.46
CA ARG A 392 1.70 -14.05 5.18
C ARG A 392 2.25 -12.63 5.06
N PRO A 393 3.54 -12.40 5.34
CA PRO A 393 4.20 -11.17 4.94
C PRO A 393 4.15 -10.98 3.43
N VAL A 394 4.05 -9.74 2.97
CA VAL A 394 4.15 -9.38 1.55
C VAL A 394 4.84 -8.04 1.41
N SER A 395 5.77 -7.90 0.46
CA SER A 395 6.43 -6.63 0.22
C SER A 395 5.61 -5.76 -0.72
N VAL A 396 5.23 -4.58 -0.27
CA VAL A 396 4.55 -3.59 -1.13
C VAL A 396 5.58 -2.61 -1.69
N VAL A 397 5.56 -2.37 -3.00
CA VAL A 397 6.49 -1.46 -3.70
C VAL A 397 5.77 -0.55 -4.68
N CYS A 398 6.36 0.59 -5.05
CA CYS A 398 5.77 1.53 -6.02
C CYS A 398 6.32 1.30 -7.44
N LEU A 399 5.46 1.38 -8.47
CA LEU A 399 5.87 1.33 -9.88
C LEU A 399 6.83 2.47 -10.23
N GLY A 400 7.87 2.14 -10.99
CA GLY A 400 8.94 3.03 -11.43
C GLY A 400 8.65 4.07 -12.51
N GLU A 401 7.40 4.38 -12.83
CA GLU A 401 7.11 5.46 -13.79
C GLU A 401 6.97 6.81 -13.09
N LYS A 402 7.82 7.77 -13.49
CA LYS A 402 7.77 9.16 -13.01
C LYS A 402 6.41 9.83 -13.30
N ASP A 403 5.69 9.39 -14.33
CA ASP A 403 4.51 10.09 -14.88
C ASP A 403 3.16 9.36 -14.73
N ALA A 404 3.11 8.15 -14.16
CA ALA A 404 1.90 7.32 -14.17
C ALA A 404 0.80 7.73 -13.18
N TYR A 405 1.10 8.58 -12.19
CA TYR A 405 0.13 8.97 -11.17
C TYR A 405 -0.35 10.42 -11.34
N GLN A 406 -1.53 10.59 -11.92
CA GLN A 406 -2.33 11.82 -11.79
C GLN A 406 -3.42 11.61 -10.73
N PRO A 407 -3.25 12.11 -9.49
CA PRO A 407 -4.38 12.23 -8.58
C PRO A 407 -5.29 13.32 -9.11
N ARG A 408 -6.59 13.06 -9.18
CA ARG A 408 -7.54 14.17 -9.32
C ARG A 408 -7.47 15.01 -8.05
N PRO A 409 -7.59 16.34 -8.16
CA PRO A 409 -7.62 17.22 -6.99
C PRO A 409 -8.70 16.73 -6.03
N ILE A 410 -8.33 16.61 -4.75
CA ILE A 410 -9.30 16.44 -3.67
C ILE A 410 -10.08 17.77 -3.62
N THR A 411 -11.22 17.80 -4.30
CA THR A 411 -12.17 18.90 -4.16
C THR A 411 -12.68 18.82 -2.73
N ARG A 412 -12.08 19.60 -1.83
CA ARG A 412 -12.78 20.00 -0.62
C ARG A 412 -13.95 20.86 -1.09
N GLU A 413 -15.13 20.25 -1.19
CA GLU A 413 -16.37 21.02 -1.18
C GLU A 413 -16.32 21.90 0.07
N ARG A 414 -16.05 23.20 -0.14
CA ARG A 414 -16.39 24.22 0.83
C ARG A 414 -17.90 24.19 0.91
N ARG A 415 -18.43 23.56 1.96
CA ARG A 415 -19.79 23.87 2.41
C ARG A 415 -19.80 25.34 2.79
N HIS A 416 -20.53 26.12 2.00
CA HIS A 416 -20.96 27.47 2.33
C HIS A 416 -22.02 27.43 3.43
#